data_AF-A0A944FXS4-F1
#
_entry.id   AF-A0A944FXS4-F1
#
_cell.length_a   1.000
_cell.length_b   1.000
_cell.length_c   1.000
_cell.angle_alpha   90.00
_cell.angle_beta   90.00
_cell.angle_gamma   90.00
#
_symmetry.space_group_name_H-M   'P 1'
#
loop_
_entity.id
_entity.type
_entity.pdbx_description
1 polymer ?
#
loop_
_entity_poly.entity_id
_entity_poly.type
_entity_poly.pdbx_seq_one_letter_code
_entity_poly.pdbx_strand_id
1 'polypeptide(L)' 'MSKEKTATFIGHKECYGVKGEDVRAEIVKLIEAGVTNFMSGGMGSFDWMCARIVYELKKAYPQIRNYLVIPYLTFNIAEE' A
#
# COMPACT_ATOMS: atom_id res chain seq x y z
N MET A 1 -14.66 -13.54 15.12
CA MET A 1 -13.23 -13.29 14.84
C MET A 1 -13.11 -11.89 14.25
N SER A 2 -12.35 -10.98 14.85
CA SER A 2 -12.06 -9.71 14.22
C SER A 2 -11.28 -9.99 12.94
N LYS A 3 -11.77 -9.55 11.79
CA LYS A 3 -10.99 -9.64 10.55
C LYS A 3 -9.72 -8.82 10.71
N GLU A 4 -8.62 -9.34 10.18
CA GLU A 4 -7.37 -8.58 10.09
C GLU A 4 -7.64 -7.31 9.27
N LYS A 5 -7.43 -6.16 9.89
CA LYS A 5 -7.71 -4.85 9.28
C LYS A 5 -6.54 -4.33 8.46
N THR A 6 -5.47 -5.11 8.32
CA THR A 6 -4.19 -4.68 7.78
C THR A 6 -3.73 -5.61 6.68
N ALA A 7 -3.26 -5.05 5.57
CA ALA A 7 -2.57 -5.75 4.50
C ALA A 7 -1.23 -5.07 4.19
N THR A 8 -0.20 -5.87 3.97
CA THR A 8 1.14 -5.39 3.61
C THR A 8 1.48 -5.83 2.20
N PHE A 9 1.88 -4.88 1.36
CA PHE A 9 2.39 -5.14 0.03
C PHE A 9 3.89 -5.42 0.08
N ILE A 10 4.31 -6.51 -0.57
CA ILE A 10 5.70 -6.87 -0.80
C ILE A 10 5.84 -7.35 -2.23
N GLY A 11 6.83 -6.84 -2.96
CA GLY A 11 7.06 -7.27 -4.34
C GLY A 11 8.40 -6.83 -4.91
N HIS A 12 8.56 -7.05 -6.21
CA HIS A 12 9.82 -6.84 -6.90
C HIS A 12 10.17 -5.35 -7.07
N LYS A 13 11.48 -5.06 -7.04
CA LYS A 13 12.02 -3.72 -7.35
C LYS A 13 11.64 -3.28 -8.76
N GLU A 14 11.77 -4.18 -9.72
CA GLU A 14 11.29 -4.03 -11.09
C GLU A 14 10.13 -5.01 -11.30
N CYS A 15 8.94 -4.49 -11.56
CA CYS A 15 7.72 -5.27 -11.63
C CYS A 15 7.27 -5.39 -13.08
N TYR A 16 7.47 -6.57 -13.66
CA TYR A 16 7.09 -6.89 -15.03
C TYR A 16 5.86 -7.79 -15.06
N GLY A 17 4.99 -7.60 -16.05
CA GLY A 17 3.83 -8.46 -16.29
C GLY A 17 2.66 -8.28 -15.32
N VAL A 18 2.81 -7.48 -14.26
CA VAL A 18 1.72 -7.12 -13.34
C VAL A 18 1.07 -5.83 -13.83
N LYS A 19 -0.23 -5.86 -14.10
CA LYS A 19 -0.99 -4.67 -14.50
C LYS A 19 -1.59 -4.00 -13.27
N GLY A 20 -1.54 -2.67 -13.23
CA GLY A 20 -2.11 -1.90 -12.12
C GLY A 20 -3.63 -2.11 -11.94
N GLU A 21 -4.35 -2.42 -13.01
CA GLU A 21 -5.79 -2.72 -12.96
C GLU A 21 -6.09 -4.01 -12.19
N ASP A 22 -5.29 -5.06 -12.40
CA ASP A 22 -5.43 -6.34 -11.68
C ASP A 22 -5.17 -6.13 -10.18
N VAL A 23 -4.10 -5.39 -9.85
CA VAL A 23 -3.76 -5.04 -8.46
C VAL A 23 -4.87 -4.21 -7.82
N ARG A 24 -5.44 -3.25 -8.56
CA ARG A 24 -6.56 -2.43 -8.08
C ARG A 24 -7.79 -3.27 -7.75
N ALA A 25 -8.12 -4.25 -8.60
CA ALA A 25 -9.24 -5.15 -8.35
C ALA A 25 -9.02 -5.97 -7.06
N GLU A 26 -7.81 -6.48 -6.83
CA GLU A 26 -7.48 -7.20 -5.60
C GLU A 26 -7.52 -6.30 -4.35
N ILE A 27 -7.04 -5.06 -4.45
CA ILE A 27 -7.11 -4.10 -3.33
C ILE A 27 -8.58 -3.79 -2.99
N VAL A 28 -9.46 -3.63 -3.98
CA VAL A 28 -10.89 -3.42 -3.74
C VAL A 28 -11.50 -4.60 -3.00
N LYS A 29 -11.19 -5.85 -3.39
CA LYS A 29 -11.65 -7.06 -2.67
C LYS A 29 -11.19 -7.05 -1.21
N LEU A 30 -9.97 -6.62 -0.92
CA LEU A 30 -9.47 -6.49 0.46
C LEU A 30 -10.25 -5.43 1.25
N ILE A 31 -10.56 -4.29 0.64
CA ILE A 31 -11.37 -3.23 1.26
C ILE A 31 -12.77 -3.76 1.58
N GLU A 32 -13.42 -4.43 0.64
CA GLU A 32 -14.74 -5.05 0.81
C GLU A 32 -14.72 -6.17 1.87
N ALA A 33 -13.59 -6.87 1.98
CA ALA A 33 -13.37 -7.83 3.05
C ALA A 33 -13.18 -7.18 4.42
N GLY A 34 -12.96 -5.87 4.51
CA GLY A 34 -12.86 -5.10 5.77
C GLY A 34 -11.45 -4.62 6.12
N VAL A 35 -10.49 -4.73 5.20
CA VAL A 35 -9.14 -4.16 5.38
C VAL A 35 -9.20 -2.64 5.29
N THR A 36 -8.59 -1.96 6.27
CA THR A 36 -8.56 -0.49 6.34
C THR A 36 -7.15 0.08 6.34
N ASN A 37 -6.14 -0.72 6.65
CA ASN A 37 -4.74 -0.27 6.73
C ASN A 37 -3.93 -1.00 5.66
N PHE A 38 -3.33 -0.24 4.76
CA PHE A 38 -2.43 -0.77 3.74
C PHE A 38 -1.01 -0.28 4.02
N MET A 39 -0.04 -1.19 3.98
CA MET A 39 1.36 -0.92 4.28
C MET A 39 2.23 -1.28 3.07
N SER A 40 3.30 -0.52 2.85
CA SER A 40 4.36 -0.84 1.88
C SER A 40 5.72 -0.37 2.38
N GLY A 41 6.80 -0.95 1.87
CA GLY A 41 8.17 -0.57 2.22
C GLY A 41 8.74 0.55 1.34
N GLY A 42 8.10 0.87 0.21
CA GLY A 42 8.54 1.91 -0.73
C GLY A 42 9.82 1.56 -1.49
N MET A 43 10.23 0.29 -1.49
CA MET A 43 11.54 -0.16 -1.98
C MET A 43 11.58 -0.52 -3.47
N GLY A 44 10.45 -0.43 -4.19
CA GLY A 44 10.34 -0.97 -5.53
C GLY A 44 9.10 -0.53 -6.29
N SER A 45 9.12 -0.71 -7.61
CA SER A 45 8.01 -0.35 -8.50
C SER A 45 6.69 -1.01 -8.12
N PHE A 46 6.70 -2.23 -7.58
CA PHE A 46 5.49 -2.87 -7.05
C PHE A 46 4.91 -2.11 -5.85
N ASP A 47 5.73 -1.83 -4.84
CA ASP A 47 5.32 -1.07 -3.65
C ASP A 47 4.75 0.30 -4.03
N TRP A 48 5.42 1.02 -4.94
CA TRP A 48 4.97 2.31 -5.45
C TRP A 48 3.64 2.21 -6.20
N MET A 49 3.46 1.18 -7.03
CA MET A 49 2.20 0.92 -7.73
C MET A 49 1.06 0.70 -6.73
N CYS A 50 1.24 -0.18 -5.75
CA CYS A 50 0.22 -0.46 -4.73
C CYS A 50 -0.10 0.79 -3.89
N ALA A 51 0.92 1.51 -3.41
CA ALA A 51 0.75 2.74 -2.65
C ALA A 51 -0.02 3.81 -3.44
N ARG A 52 0.28 3.94 -4.74
CA ARG A 52 -0.41 4.86 -5.63
C ARG A 52 -1.88 4.48 -5.80
N ILE A 53 -2.17 3.20 -6.02
CA ILE A 53 -3.54 2.71 -6.17
C ILE A 53 -4.36 2.94 -4.90
N VAL A 54 -3.80 2.64 -3.71
CA VAL A 54 -4.47 2.91 -2.43
C VAL A 54 -4.73 4.41 -2.25
N TYR A 55 -3.76 5.26 -2.60
CA TYR A 55 -3.93 6.71 -2.54
C TYR A 55 -5.12 7.18 -3.41
N GLU A 56 -5.28 6.64 -4.61
CA GLU A 56 -6.40 6.97 -5.49
C GLU A 56 -7.73 6.44 -4.96
N LEU A 57 -7.75 5.19 -4.48
CA LEU A 57 -8.95 4.54 -3.93
C LEU A 57 -9.45 5.24 -2.66
N LYS A 58 -8.57 5.90 -1.89
CA LYS A 58 -8.95 6.67 -0.70
C LYS A 58 -10.02 7.73 -0.98
N LYS A 59 -10.13 8.23 -2.20
CA LYS A 59 -11.21 9.15 -2.61
C LYS A 59 -12.61 8.50 -2.49
N ALA A 60 -12.72 7.23 -2.88
CA ALA A 60 -13.95 6.45 -2.82
C ALA A 60 -14.11 5.74 -1.46
N TYR A 61 -13.01 5.45 -0.78
CA TYR A 61 -12.97 4.77 0.51
C TYR A 61 -12.19 5.60 1.55
N PRO A 62 -12.79 6.69 2.09
CA PRO A 62 -12.09 7.60 3.01
C PRO A 62 -11.57 6.96 4.29
N GLN A 63 -12.12 5.80 4.67
CA GLN A 63 -11.72 5.05 5.85
C GLN A 63 -10.37 4.35 5.72
N ILE A 64 -9.85 4.17 4.49
CA ILE A 64 -8.60 3.45 4.28
C ILE A 64 -7.39 4.35 4.53
N ARG A 65 -6.29 3.73 4.96
CA ARG A 65 -5.02 4.38 5.28
C ARG A 65 -3.90 3.73 4.48
N ASN A 66 -2.95 4.55 4.05
CA ASN A 66 -1.75 4.13 3.34
C ASN A 66 -0.54 4.49 4.20
N TYR A 67 0.23 3.48 4.61
CA TYR A 67 1.38 3.61 5.48
C TYR A 67 2.65 3.20 4.75
N LEU A 68 3.64 4.09 4.79
CA LEU A 68 5.00 3.80 4.38
C LEU A 68 5.78 3.32 5.61
N VAL A 69 6.31 2.10 5.56
CA VAL A 69 7.07 1.48 6.64
C VAL A 69 8.51 1.27 6.18
N ILE A 70 9.38 2.19 6.53
CA ILE A 70 10.81 2.16 6.13
C ILE A 70 11.70 1.68 7.29
N PRO A 71 12.74 0.88 7.00
CA PRO A 71 13.64 0.36 8.03
C PRO A 71 14.56 1.45 8.62
N TYR A 72 14.82 2.50 7.86
CA TYR A 72 15.68 3.63 8.24
C TYR A 72 15.36 4.83 7.36
N LEU A 73 15.68 6.01 7.86
CA LEU A 73 15.64 7.24 7.07
C LEU A 73 16.87 7.28 6.16
N THR A 74 16.67 7.72 4.92
CA THR A 74 17.77 7.99 3.98
C THR A 74 18.23 9.44 4.03
N PHE A 75 17.69 10.22 4.97
CA PHE A 75 18.01 11.61 5.21
C PHE A 75 18.06 11.89 6.71
N ASN A 76 18.77 12.95 7.10
CA ASN A 76 18.83 13.40 8.48
C ASN A 76 17.60 14.25 8.80
N ILE A 77 16.93 13.96 9.91
CA ILE A 77 15.94 14.88 10.51
C ILE A 77 16.74 15.80 11.43
N ALA A 78 16.64 17.11 11.22
CA ALA A 78 17.18 18.05 12.19
C ALA A 78 16.34 17.94 13.47
N GLU A 79 16.96 17.52 14.56
CA GLU A 79 16.36 17.63 15.89
C GLU A 79 16.55 19.08 16.34
N GLU A 80 15.45 19.80 16.58
CA GLU A 80 15.44 21.10 17.27
C GLU A 80 15.65 20.91 18.77
#